data_AF-A0A497N2P1-F1
#
_entry.id   AF-A0A497N2P1-F1
#
_cell.length_a   1.000
_cell.length_b   1.000
_cell.length_c   1.000
_cell.angle_alpha   90.00
_cell.angle_beta   90.00
_cell.angle_gamma   90.00
#
_symmetry.space_group_name_H-M   'P 1'
#
loop_
_entity.id
_entity.type
_entity.pdbx_description
1 polymer ?
#
loop_
_entity_poly.entity_id
_entity_poly.type
_entity_poly.pdbx_seq_one_letter_code
_entity_poly.pdbx_strand_id
1 'polypeptide(L)' 'MPVISEADSGGDVENVVLRFLSSSGGASTSELVKVVMKTACCSVAEAENIIHSMASRGLIKFSGGKWSVGRR' A
#
# COMPACT_ATOMS: atom_id res chain seq x y z
N MET A 1 16.00 27.00 -13.48
CA MET A 1 15.90 25.52 -13.39
C MET A 1 14.82 25.21 -12.37
N PRO A 2 13.74 24.49 -12.69
CA PRO A 2 12.71 24.19 -11.71
C PRO A 2 13.29 23.23 -10.67
N VAL A 3 13.14 23.62 -9.40
CA VAL A 3 13.44 22.80 -8.23
C VAL A 3 12.39 21.69 -8.22
N ILE A 4 12.80 20.47 -8.57
CA ILE A 4 11.94 19.30 -8.41
C ILE A 4 11.93 19.04 -6.91
N SER A 5 10.97 19.66 -6.21
CA SER A 5 10.67 19.38 -4.82
C SER A 5 10.51 17.88 -4.64
N GLU A 6 11.14 17.36 -3.60
CA GLU A 6 11.09 15.97 -3.14
C GLU A 6 9.64 15.48 -3.10
N ALA A 7 9.23 14.89 -4.21
CA ALA A 7 7.92 14.29 -4.34
C ALA A 7 8.04 12.84 -3.85
N ASP A 8 7.33 12.60 -2.75
CA ASP A 8 6.25 11.61 -2.84
C ASP A 8 6.61 10.11 -2.77
N SER A 9 7.78 9.71 -2.27
CA SER A 9 8.06 8.27 -2.12
C SER A 9 7.02 7.52 -1.25
N GLY A 10 6.31 8.22 -0.36
CA GLY A 10 5.19 7.65 0.41
C GLY A 10 3.84 7.63 -0.34
N GLY A 11 3.56 8.62 -1.19
CA GLY A 11 2.29 8.71 -1.94
C GLY A 11 2.25 7.75 -3.13
N ASP A 12 3.40 7.47 -3.75
CA ASP A 12 3.54 6.47 -4.80
C ASP A 12 3.19 5.06 -4.33
N VAL A 13 3.64 4.66 -3.13
CA VAL A 13 3.42 3.31 -2.59
C VAL A 13 1.94 3.06 -2.29
N GLU A 14 1.27 4.03 -1.65
CA GLU A 14 -0.16 3.94 -1.34
C GLU A 14 -1.00 3.80 -2.61
N ASN A 15 -0.67 4.58 -3.63
CA ASN A 15 -1.38 4.55 -4.91
C ASN A 15 -1.17 3.22 -5.66
N VAL A 16 0.06 2.67 -5.63
CA VAL A 16 0.36 1.34 -6.20
C VAL A 16 -0.42 0.25 -5.48
N VAL A 17 -0.46 0.27 -4.15
CA VAL A 17 -1.22 -0.69 -3.34
C VAL A 17 -2.71 -0.62 -3.64
N LEU A 18 -3.28 0.59 -3.74
CA LEU A 18 -4.70 0.79 -4.06
C LEU A 18 -5.05 0.30 -5.46
N ARG A 19 -4.21 0.58 -6.47
CA ARG A 19 -4.40 0.07 -7.83
C ARG A 19 -4.31 -1.45 -7.86
N PHE A 20 -3.32 -2.03 -7.18
CA PHE A 20 -3.14 -3.48 -7.10
C PHE A 20 -4.38 -4.16 -6.52
N LEU A 21 -4.87 -3.69 -5.36
CA LEU A 21 -6.07 -4.23 -4.71
C LEU A 21 -7.35 -4.02 -5.53
N SER A 22 -7.44 -2.90 -6.28
CA SER A 22 -8.57 -2.64 -7.18
C SER A 22 -8.58 -3.58 -8.37
N SER A 23 -7.41 -3.92 -8.93
CA SER A 23 -7.27 -4.84 -10.05
C SER A 23 -7.41 -6.31 -9.64
N SER A 24 -6.89 -6.70 -8.47
CA SER A 24 -6.94 -8.09 -8.02
C SER A 24 -8.26 -8.48 -7.34
N GLY A 25 -9.09 -7.50 -6.96
CA GLY A 25 -10.29 -7.72 -6.15
C GLY A 25 -9.97 -8.07 -4.68
N GLY A 26 -8.69 -7.95 -4.29
CA GLY A 26 -8.17 -8.20 -2.96
C GLY A 26 -6.88 -9.04 -2.98
N ALA A 27 -6.14 -9.04 -1.87
CA ALA A 27 -4.86 -9.75 -1.77
C ALA A 27 -4.58 -10.25 -0.35
N SER A 28 -3.81 -11.33 -0.22
CA SER A 28 -3.32 -11.77 1.09
C SER A 28 -2.27 -10.78 1.65
N THR A 29 -2.02 -10.81 2.96
CA THR A 29 -1.00 -9.95 3.58
C THR A 29 0.38 -10.18 2.96
N SER A 30 0.74 -11.43 2.66
CA SER A 30 2.04 -11.77 2.05
C SER A 30 2.21 -11.23 0.63
N GLU A 31 1.14 -11.20 -0.17
CA GLU A 31 1.15 -10.57 -1.49
C GLU A 31 1.26 -9.05 -1.38
N LEU A 32 0.51 -8.44 -0.46
CA LEU A 32 0.50 -7.00 -0.25
C LEU A 32 1.86 -6.50 0.23
N VAL A 33 2.47 -7.20 1.19
CA VAL A 33 3.83 -6.93 1.68
C VAL A 33 4.84 -6.99 0.53
N LYS A 34 4.77 -8.01 -0.34
CA LYS A 34 5.67 -8.12 -1.50
C LYS A 34 5.51 -6.94 -2.45
N VAL A 35 4.29 -6.44 -2.66
CA VAL A 35 4.05 -5.26 -3.50
C VAL A 35 4.68 -4.03 -2.87
N VAL A 36 4.42 -3.78 -1.58
CA VAL A 36 4.98 -2.64 -0.86
C VAL A 36 6.51 -2.68 -0.85
N MET A 37 7.11 -3.83 -0.54
CA MET A 37 8.58 -3.98 -0.55
C MET A 37 9.18 -3.74 -1.93
N LYS A 38 8.51 -4.16 -3.01
CA LYS A 38 8.98 -3.90 -4.39
C LYS A 38 8.90 -2.41 -4.77
N THR A 39 7.93 -1.68 -4.23
CA THR A 39 7.74 -0.26 -4.55
C THR A 39 8.62 0.65 -3.69
N ALA A 40 8.72 0.37 -2.39
CA ALA A 40 9.42 1.20 -1.41
C ALA A 40 10.85 0.75 -1.10
N CYS A 41 11.28 -0.41 -1.62
CA CYS A 41 12.56 -1.05 -1.27
C CYS A 41 12.79 -1.15 0.25
N CYS A 42 11.75 -1.48 1.02
CA CYS A 42 11.78 -1.52 2.48
C CYS A 42 11.82 -2.93 3.05
N SER A 43 12.04 -3.05 4.37
CA SER A 43 11.93 -4.31 5.09
C SER A 43 10.47 -4.79 5.19
N VAL A 44 10.29 -6.05 5.59
CA VAL A 44 8.96 -6.65 5.84
C VAL A 44 8.21 -5.87 6.93
N ALA A 45 8.90 -5.53 8.03
CA ALA A 45 8.31 -4.80 9.14
C ALA A 45 7.84 -3.39 8.74
N GLU A 46 8.62 -2.70 7.89
CA GLU A 46 8.21 -1.40 7.33
C GLU A 46 7.02 -1.53 6.39
N ALA A 47 7.00 -2.57 5.55
CA ALA A 47 5.87 -2.83 4.65
C ALA A 47 4.58 -3.11 5.43
N GLU A 48 4.65 -3.89 6.51
CA GLU A 48 3.52 -4.14 7.41
C GLU A 48 3.05 -2.84 8.07
N ASN A 49 3.97 -2.00 8.55
CA ASN A 49 3.62 -0.68 9.12
C ASN A 49 2.90 0.21 8.09
N ILE A 50 3.33 0.22 6.83
CA ILE A 50 2.65 0.96 5.76
C ILE A 50 1.22 0.44 5.56
N ILE A 51 1.05 -0.88 5.49
CA ILE A 51 -0.27 -1.52 5.34
C ILE A 51 -1.19 -1.16 6.53
N HIS A 52 -0.68 -1.25 7.76
CA HIS A 52 -1.42 -0.88 8.96
C HIS A 52 -1.77 0.62 9.01
N SER A 53 -0.87 1.49 8.54
CA SER A 53 -1.12 2.93 8.40
C SER A 53 -2.24 3.21 7.39
N MET A 54 -2.20 2.58 6.21
CA MET A 54 -3.26 2.69 5.20
C MET A 54 -4.61 2.18 5.73
N ALA A 55 -4.60 1.09 6.49
CA ALA A 55 -5.80 0.53 7.11
C ALA A 55 -6.40 1.48 8.16
N SER A 56 -5.55 2.07 9.01
CA SER A 56 -5.97 3.02 10.05
C SER A 56 -6.58 4.29 9.46
N ARG A 57 -6.17 4.68 8.25
CA ARG A 57 -6.73 5.80 7.47
C ARG A 57 -7.97 5.43 6.66
N GLY A 58 -8.40 4.17 6.71
CA GLY A 58 -9.57 3.67 5.97
C GLY A 58 -9.36 3.49 4.47
N LEU A 59 -8.11 3.51 3.99
CA LEU A 59 -7.80 3.31 2.55
C LEU A 59 -7.96 1.84 2.14
N ILE A 60 -7.65 0.93 3.05
CA ILE A 60 -7.76 -0.52 2.84
C ILE A 60 -8.40 -1.17 4.07
N LYS A 61 -8.98 -2.35 3.89
CA LYS A 61 -9.57 -3.14 4.96
C LYS A 61 -9.22 -4.61 4.81
N PHE A 62 -8.99 -5.28 5.93
CA PHE A 62 -8.79 -6.72 5.98
C PHE A 62 -10.10 -7.42 6.33
N SER A 63 -10.58 -8.32 5.46
CA SER A 63 -11.81 -9.08 5.67
C SER A 63 -11.69 -10.46 5.02
N GLY A 64 -12.10 -11.51 5.74
CA GLY A 64 -12.08 -12.88 5.22
C GLY A 64 -10.68 -13.35 4.78
N GLY A 65 -9.62 -12.90 5.45
CA GLY A 65 -8.23 -13.28 5.13
C GLY A 65 -7.60 -12.49 3.97
N LYS A 66 -8.30 -11.49 3.42
CA LYS A 66 -7.80 -10.67 2.30
C LYS A 66 -7.93 -9.18 2.59
N TRP A 67 -6.91 -8.43 2.17
CA TRP A 67 -6.93 -6.98 2.07
C TRP A 67 -7.74 -6.58 0.84
N SER A 68 -8.49 -5.49 0.95
CA SER A 68 -9.30 -4.92 -0.12
C SER A 68 -9.35 -3.40 0.04
N VAL A 69 -9.69 -2.68 -1.03
CA VAL A 69 -9.84 -1.22 -0.96
C VAL A 69 -11.00 -0.86 -0.02
N GLY A 70 -10.77 0.07 0.90
CA GLY A 70 -11.79 0.66 1.73
C GLY A 70 -12.71 1.54 0.89
N ARG A 71 -14.02 1.29 0.92
CA ARG A 71 -14.98 2.26 0.40
C ARG A 71 -15.07 3.39 1.42
N ARG A 72 -14.54 4.57 1.07
CA ARG A 72 -14.84 5.81 1.81
C ARG A 72 -16.35 6.04 1.86
#